data_AF-A0A7K7IC82-F1
#
_entry.id   AF-A0A7K7IC82-F1
#
_cell.length_a   1.000
_cell.length_b   1.000
_cell.length_c   1.000
_cell.angle_alpha   90.00
_cell.angle_beta   90.00
_cell.angle_gamma   90.00
#
_symmetry.space_group_name_H-M   'P 1'
#
loop_
_entity.id
_entity.type
_entity.pdbx_description
1 polymer ?
#
loop_
_entity_poly.entity_id
_entity_poly.type
_entity_poly.pdbx_seq_one_letter_code
_entity_poly.pdbx_strand_id
1 'polypeptide(L)'
;VSPSEKAKRFFQEFYRDGPDGRKEFPYREQLTALARREQVALWVALDDVAEDEPELAEAVAENVRRYSRVFSDAVHELLPQF
;
A
#
# COMPACT_ATOMS: atom_id res chain seq x y z
N VAL A 1 12.48 -5.01 -10.66
CA VAL A 1 11.96 -4.69 -9.31
C VAL A 1 11.03 -5.81 -8.90
N SER A 2 11.24 -6.41 -7.73
CA SER A 2 10.41 -7.49 -7.21
C SER A 2 8.99 -7.01 -6.87
N PRO A 3 7.98 -7.89 -6.82
CA PRO A 3 6.64 -7.53 -6.38
C PRO A 3 6.60 -6.90 -4.98
N SER A 4 7.47 -7.35 -4.06
CA SER A 4 7.58 -6.78 -2.72
C SER A 4 8.14 -5.35 -2.74
N GLU A 5 9.17 -5.08 -3.55
CA GLU A 5 9.69 -3.71 -3.73
C GLU A 5 8.67 -2.79 -4.38
N LYS A 6 7.90 -3.26 -5.37
CA LYS A 6 6.79 -2.48 -5.96
C LYS A 6 5.72 -2.15 -4.91
N ALA A 7 5.31 -3.13 -4.10
CA ALA A 7 4.34 -2.92 -3.03
C ALA A 7 4.83 -1.92 -1.97
N LYS A 8 6.10 -2.03 -1.56
CA LYS A 8 6.71 -1.09 -0.61
C LYS A 8 6.72 0.34 -1.14
N ARG A 9 7.09 0.52 -2.42
CA ARG A 9 7.03 1.82 -3.09
C ARG A 9 5.61 2.37 -3.07
N PHE A 10 4.63 1.58 -3.52
CA PHE A 10 3.22 1.97 -3.53
C PHE A 10 2.75 2.49 -2.16
N PHE A 11 2.98 1.72 -1.10
CA PHE A 11 2.56 2.13 0.25
C PHE A 11 3.25 3.40 0.77
N GLN A 12 4.45 3.71 0.29
CA GLN A 12 5.21 4.88 0.72
C GLN A 12 5.00 6.12 -0.14
N GLU A 13 4.70 5.95 -1.44
CA GLU A 13 4.74 7.03 -2.42
C GLU A 13 3.37 7.40 -2.98
N PHE A 14 2.38 6.50 -2.95
CA PHE A 14 1.04 6.80 -3.46
C PHE A 14 0.41 7.96 -2.69
N TYR A 15 -0.06 8.95 -3.43
CA TYR A 15 -0.78 10.10 -2.89
C TYR A 15 -1.98 10.45 -3.77
N ARG A 16 -2.94 11.14 -3.18
CA ARG A 16 -4.01 11.83 -3.89
C ARG A 16 -3.90 13.33 -3.65
N ASP A 17 -4.39 14.11 -4.61
CA ASP A 17 -4.58 15.54 -4.38
C ASP A 17 -5.78 15.74 -3.45
N GLY A 18 -5.48 16.18 -2.23
CA GLY A 18 -6.50 16.55 -1.26
C GLY A 18 -7.26 17.80 -1.69
N PRO A 19 -8.43 18.07 -1.09
CA PRO A 19 -9.31 19.18 -1.46
C PRO A 19 -8.65 20.56 -1.32
N ASP A 20 -7.64 20.68 -0.47
CA ASP A 20 -6.88 21.92 -0.23
C ASP A 20 -5.63 22.05 -1.14
N GLY A 21 -5.48 21.17 -2.14
CA GLY A 21 -4.30 21.11 -3.02
C GLY A 21 -3.05 20.53 -2.33
N ARG A 22 -3.20 19.90 -1.16
CA ARG A 22 -2.13 19.21 -0.44
C ARG A 22 -2.13 17.73 -0.81
N LYS A 23 -0.95 17.11 -0.84
CA LYS A 23 -0.83 15.67 -1.03
C LYS A 23 -1.33 14.93 0.21
N GLU A 24 -2.27 14.01 0.02
CA GLU A 24 -2.73 13.07 1.03
C GLU A 24 -2.12 11.71 0.74
N PHE A 25 -1.55 11.05 1.76
CA PHE A 25 -0.88 9.76 1.62
C PHE A 25 -1.68 8.68 2.36
N PRO A 26 -2.80 8.20 1.79
CA PRO A 26 -3.77 7.38 2.52
C PRO A 26 -3.15 6.09 3.07
N TYR A 27 -2.17 5.51 2.36
CA TYR A 27 -1.51 4.28 2.80
C TYR A 27 -0.45 4.51 3.88
N ARG A 28 0.24 5.65 3.85
CA ARG A 28 1.14 6.05 4.95
C ARG A 28 0.36 6.29 6.23
N GLU A 29 -0.80 6.94 6.14
CA GLU A 29 -1.68 7.19 7.29
C GLU A 29 -2.15 5.88 7.93
N GLN A 30 -2.58 4.91 7.10
CA GLN A 30 -2.93 3.57 7.59
C GLN A 30 -1.72 2.85 8.22
N LEU A 31 -0.52 2.96 7.65
CA LEU A 31 0.70 2.39 8.23
C LEU A 31 1.03 3.01 9.60
N THR A 32 0.91 4.33 9.74
CA THR A 32 1.07 5.00 11.04
C THR A 32 0.03 4.52 12.06
N ALA A 33 -1.23 4.40 11.67
CA ALA A 33 -2.30 3.92 12.56
C ALA A 33 -2.07 2.45 12.97
N LEU A 34 -1.61 1.59 12.05
CA LEU A 34 -1.21 0.22 12.35
C LEU A 34 -0.03 0.17 13.33
N ALA A 35 1.02 0.97 13.11
CA ALA A 35 2.21 0.98 13.96
C ALA A 35 1.89 1.41 15.40
N ARG A 36 0.96 2.36 15.55
CA ARG A 36 0.41 2.83 16.84
C ARG A 36 -0.63 1.90 17.46
N ARG A 37 -1.03 0.83 16.75
CA ARG A 37 -2.10 -0.09 17.16
C ARG A 37 -3.47 0.57 17.31
N GLU A 38 -3.69 1.67 16.60
CA GLU A 38 -5.00 2.35 16.49
C GLU A 38 -5.87 1.70 15.41
N GLN A 39 -5.24 1.02 14.44
CA GLN A 39 -5.87 0.26 13.38
C GLN A 39 -5.39 -1.20 13.41
N VAL A 40 -6.24 -2.14 12.97
CA VAL A 40 -5.94 -3.59 13.01
C VAL A 40 -5.90 -4.26 11.63
N ALA A 41 -6.35 -3.57 10.59
CA ALA A 41 -6.36 -4.07 9.22
C ALA A 41 -6.06 -2.93 8.26
N LEU A 42 -5.23 -3.16 7.24
CA LEU A 42 -4.95 -2.19 6.18
C LEU A 42 -5.75 -2.57 4.94
N TRP A 43 -6.50 -1.61 4.41
CA TRP A 43 -7.34 -1.78 3.23
C TRP A 43 -6.63 -1.17 2.03
N VAL A 44 -6.44 -1.97 0.98
CA VAL A 44 -5.82 -1.55 -0.29
C VAL A 44 -6.87 -1.52 -1.38
N ALA A 45 -7.12 -0.35 -1.96
CA ALA A 45 -7.96 -0.24 -3.14
C ALA A 45 -7.15 -0.65 -4.37
N LEU A 46 -7.65 -1.62 -5.14
CA LEU A 46 -6.96 -2.04 -6.37
C LEU A 46 -6.96 -0.95 -7.44
N ASP A 47 -7.94 -0.04 -7.42
CA ASP A 47 -7.95 1.12 -8.32
C ASP A 47 -6.75 2.04 -8.06
N ASP A 48 -6.37 2.24 -6.80
CA ASP A 48 -5.17 3.02 -6.43
C ASP A 48 -3.88 2.31 -6.86
N VAL A 49 -3.83 0.99 -6.66
CA VAL A 49 -2.70 0.19 -7.15
C VAL A 49 -2.61 0.26 -8.67
N ALA A 50 -3.74 0.27 -9.38
CA ALA A 50 -3.77 0.35 -10.83
C ALA A 50 -3.37 1.75 -11.35
N GLU A 51 -3.67 2.81 -10.60
CA GLU A 51 -3.24 4.16 -10.93
C GLU A 51 -1.71 4.33 -10.84
N ASP A 52 -1.07 3.72 -9.83
CA ASP A 52 0.37 3.78 -9.61
C ASP A 52 1.15 2.72 -10.40
N GLU A 53 0.71 1.46 -10.34
CA GLU A 53 1.36 0.27 -10.89
C GLU A 53 0.34 -0.71 -11.52
N PRO A 54 -0.14 -0.45 -12.75
CA PRO A 54 -1.16 -1.27 -13.43
C PRO A 54 -0.83 -2.77 -13.47
N GLU A 55 0.43 -3.13 -13.76
CA GLU A 55 0.90 -4.52 -13.79
C GLU A 55 0.80 -5.22 -12.42
N LEU A 56 0.98 -4.46 -11.33
CA LEU A 56 0.85 -5.01 -9.99
C LEU A 56 -0.61 -5.27 -9.66
N ALA A 57 -1.52 -4.35 -10.02
CA ALA A 57 -2.94 -4.53 -9.82
C ALA A 57 -3.48 -5.75 -10.60
N GLU A 58 -3.09 -5.92 -11.85
CA GLU A 58 -3.44 -7.10 -12.66
C GLU A 58 -2.94 -8.39 -12.01
N ALA A 59 -1.68 -8.42 -11.58
CA ALA A 59 -1.10 -9.60 -10.94
C ALA A 59 -1.76 -9.93 -9.59
N VAL A 60 -2.22 -8.92 -8.83
CA VAL A 60 -3.03 -9.13 -7.62
C VAL A 60 -4.37 -9.77 -7.99
N ALA A 61 -5.05 -9.28 -9.03
CA ALA A 61 -6.34 -9.81 -9.48
C ALA A 61 -6.23 -11.26 -9.96
N GLU A 62 -5.14 -11.62 -10.65
CA GLU A 62 -4.90 -12.99 -11.12
C GLU A 62 -4.50 -13.97 -9.99
N ASN A 63 -3.89 -13.48 -8.91
CA ASN A 63 -3.43 -14.34 -7.81
C ASN A 63 -3.47 -13.66 -6.44
N VAL A 64 -4.69 -13.39 -5.97
CA VAL A 64 -4.94 -12.71 -4.69
C VAL A 64 -4.20 -13.39 -3.54
N ARG A 65 -4.24 -14.72 -3.43
CA ARG A 65 -3.61 -15.46 -2.32
C ARG A 65 -2.11 -15.20 -2.22
N ARG A 66 -1.40 -15.16 -3.35
CA ARG A 66 0.04 -14.87 -3.37
C ARG A 66 0.29 -13.41 -2.99
N TYR A 67 -0.44 -12.50 -3.62
CA TYR A 67 -0.18 -11.07 -3.44
C TYR A 67 -0.63 -10.52 -2.08
N SER A 68 -1.61 -11.14 -1.41
CA SER A 68 -1.89 -10.85 0.00
C SER A 68 -0.68 -11.12 0.89
N ARG A 69 0.09 -12.17 0.61
CA ARG A 69 1.35 -12.45 1.35
C ARG A 69 2.42 -11.43 1.00
N VAL A 70 2.62 -11.14 -0.29
CA VAL A 70 3.57 -10.12 -0.74
C VAL A 70 3.31 -8.78 -0.06
N PHE A 71 2.05 -8.35 0.01
CA PHE A 71 1.67 -7.08 0.64
C PHE A 71 1.84 -7.15 2.16
N SER A 72 1.47 -8.26 2.79
CA SER A 72 1.70 -8.47 4.23
C SER A 72 3.18 -8.40 4.60
N ASP A 73 4.05 -9.03 3.81
CA ASP A 73 5.50 -9.02 4.03
C ASP A 73 6.06 -7.60 3.83
N ALA A 74 5.64 -6.91 2.78
CA ALA A 74 5.99 -5.51 2.54
C ALA A 74 5.58 -4.60 3.71
N VAL A 75 4.34 -4.71 4.19
CA VAL A 75 3.86 -3.96 5.36
C VAL A 75 4.67 -4.31 6.60
N HIS A 76 4.95 -5.59 6.85
CA HIS A 76 5.74 -6.03 8.00
C HIS A 76 7.15 -5.40 8.03
N GLU A 77 7.80 -5.32 6.87
CA GLU A 77 9.11 -4.66 6.73
C GLU A 77 9.04 -3.14 6.90
N LEU A 78 7.91 -2.52 6.54
CA LEU A 78 7.70 -1.08 6.62
C LEU A 78 7.32 -0.61 8.03
N LEU A 79 6.53 -1.37 8.78
CA LEU A 79 5.99 -0.95 10.08
C LEU A 79 7.04 -0.40 11.08
N PRO A 80 8.27 -0.94 11.19
CA PRO A 80 9.29 -0.36 12.08
C PRO A 80 9.74 1.07 11.73
N GLN A 81 9.37 1.59 10.54
CA GLN A 81 9.73 2.93 10.07
C GLN A 81 8.64 3.98 10.34
N PHE A 82 7.47 3.57 10.85
CA PHE A 82 6.29 4.40 11.11
C PHE A 82 5.93 4.42 12.60
#